data_AF-A0A142FUX5-F1
#
_entry.id   AF-A0A142FUX5-F1
#
_cell.length_a   1.000
_cell.length_b   1.000
_cell.length_c   1.000
_cell.angle_alpha   90.00
_cell.angle_beta   90.00
_cell.angle_gamma   90.00
#
_symmetry.space_group_name_H-M   'P 1'
#
loop_
_entity.id
_entity.type
_entity.pdbx_description
1 polymer ?
#
loop_
_entity_poly.entity_id
_entity_poly.type
_entity_poly.pdbx_seq_one_letter_code
_entity_poly.pdbx_strand_id
1 'polypeptide(L)'
;MTSLPDRQQAVTLIQEAQGNGARLDKAYALLNLSIRTYQRWTADKAVSADQRPVVPRPAPTNKLSEEERQAVISLCNQKEYRSCPPAFIVADQLDQGRYLASESTFYRVLRERDQVHPRGRQKAPQSKRRATTHKATEPNQLWSWDISWLPGPAKGTWFYLYLMLDVYSRKIVGHEVYHGETGELASDFIEKAYWREHLATKEKPLVLHSDNGSPMKASTFLEKLYDLGITPSNSRPRVSNDNAYSESLFKTLKFRPGFPTNGFRTIEEARKWVLAFVRWYNTEHRHSALNYVTPQQRHTGKADQILAQRKQVIEAAKAENPRRWSGDIRNFSLPESVTLNPEKAVNC
;
A
#
# COMPACT_ATOMS: atom_id res chain seq x y z
N MET A 1 11.64 9.11 -28.63
CA MET A 1 11.90 9.80 -29.91
C MET A 1 12.51 11.14 -29.57
N THR A 2 13.68 11.48 -30.11
CA THR A 2 14.32 12.78 -29.84
C THR A 2 13.63 13.86 -30.65
N SER A 3 13.12 14.90 -29.98
CA SER A 3 12.40 16.00 -30.64
C SER A 3 13.34 16.79 -31.56
N LEU A 4 12.80 17.55 -32.52
CA LEU A 4 13.61 18.38 -33.41
C LEU A 4 14.47 19.41 -32.64
N PRO A 5 13.95 20.12 -31.62
CA PRO A 5 14.76 21.00 -30.76
C PRO A 5 15.92 20.26 -30.07
N ASP A 6 15.66 19.08 -29.50
CA ASP A 6 16.69 18.30 -28.80
C ASP A 6 17.79 17.83 -29.77
N ARG A 7 17.43 17.51 -31.02
CA ARG A 7 18.41 17.14 -32.06
C ARG A 7 19.28 18.32 -32.45
N GLN A 8 18.69 19.50 -32.62
CA GLN A 8 19.41 20.72 -32.95
C GLN A 8 20.40 21.07 -31.84
N GLN A 9 19.94 21.07 -30.59
CA GLN A 9 20.77 21.33 -29.42
C GLN A 9 21.92 20.31 -29.28
N ALA A 10 21.63 19.02 -29.45
CA ALA A 10 22.66 17.98 -29.43
C ALA A 10 23.72 18.22 -30.52
N VAL A 11 23.31 18.50 -31.76
CA VAL A 11 24.23 18.77 -32.87
C VAL A 11 25.09 20.00 -32.61
N THR A 12 24.50 21.09 -32.09
CA THR A 12 25.25 22.31 -31.71
C THR A 12 26.31 22.02 -30.66
N LEU A 13 25.95 21.33 -29.57
CA LEU A 13 26.89 20.98 -28.50
C LEU A 13 28.06 20.11 -28.99
N ILE A 14 27.79 19.21 -29.93
CA ILE A 14 28.84 18.36 -30.49
C ILE A 14 29.77 19.15 -31.42
N GLN A 15 29.22 20.04 -32.26
CA GLN A 15 30.01 20.92 -33.12
C GLN A 15 30.87 21.88 -32.31
N GLU A 16 30.33 22.43 -31.21
CA GLU A 16 31.06 23.27 -30.26
C GLU A 16 32.21 22.50 -29.59
N ALA A 17 31.93 21.28 -29.10
CA ALA A 17 32.96 20.43 -28.51
C ALA A 17 34.08 20.10 -29.53
N GLN A 18 33.73 19.84 -30.79
CA GLN A 18 34.70 19.61 -31.86
C GLN A 18 35.54 20.86 -32.14
N GLY A 19 34.90 22.04 -32.21
CA GLY A 19 35.59 23.32 -32.41
C GLY A 19 36.60 23.63 -31.30
N ASN A 20 36.30 23.20 -30.07
CA ASN A 20 37.17 23.31 -28.91
C ASN A 20 38.23 22.18 -28.81
N GLY A 21 38.42 21.38 -29.87
CA GLY A 21 39.48 20.38 -29.97
C GLY A 21 39.13 18.98 -29.43
N ALA A 22 37.87 18.72 -29.07
CA ALA A 22 37.46 17.39 -28.67
C ALA A 22 37.35 16.43 -29.88
N ARG A 23 37.73 15.17 -29.68
CA ARG A 23 37.49 14.12 -30.68
C ARG A 23 35.98 13.85 -30.75
N LEU A 24 35.46 13.79 -31.97
CA LEU A 24 34.03 13.60 -32.26
C LEU A 24 33.44 12.32 -31.65
N ASP A 25 34.21 11.24 -31.63
CA ASP A 25 33.84 9.95 -31.02
C ASP A 25 33.46 10.08 -29.53
N LYS A 26 34.22 10.90 -28.78
CA LYS A 26 33.95 11.19 -27.36
C LYS A 26 32.75 12.11 -27.16
N ALA A 27 32.52 13.06 -28.08
CA ALA A 27 31.41 14.01 -28.00
C ALA A 27 30.04 13.33 -28.18
N TYR A 28 29.90 12.42 -29.16
CA TYR A 28 28.65 11.66 -29.33
C TYR A 28 28.43 10.65 -28.21
N ALA A 29 29.50 10.01 -27.70
CA ALA A 29 29.41 9.03 -26.62
C ALA A 29 28.84 9.64 -25.33
N LEU A 30 29.19 10.89 -25.03
CA LEU A 30 28.69 11.61 -23.85
C LEU A 30 27.17 11.85 -23.90
N LEU A 31 26.62 11.99 -25.11
CA LEU A 31 25.18 12.17 -25.35
C LEU A 31 24.47 10.83 -25.62
N ASN A 32 25.14 9.69 -25.45
CA ASN A 32 24.65 8.36 -25.80
C ASN A 32 24.15 8.25 -27.26
N LEU A 33 24.78 9.00 -28.17
CA LEU A 33 24.48 9.00 -29.60
C LEU A 33 25.49 8.14 -30.35
N SER A 34 25.01 7.35 -31.31
CA SER A 34 25.90 6.66 -32.25
C SER A 34 26.32 7.59 -33.39
N ILE A 35 27.54 7.38 -33.91
CA ILE A 35 28.07 8.12 -35.08
C ILE A 35 27.09 8.11 -36.26
N ARG A 36 26.47 6.95 -36.53
CA ARG A 36 25.46 6.80 -37.61
C ARG A 36 24.22 7.67 -37.38
N THR A 37 23.82 7.86 -36.12
CA THR A 37 22.65 8.69 -35.78
C THR A 37 22.95 10.17 -35.98
N TYR A 38 24.13 10.62 -35.55
CA TYR A 38 24.59 11.98 -35.82
C TYR A 38 24.72 12.27 -37.31
N GLN A 39 25.41 11.39 -38.05
CA GLN A 39 25.55 11.51 -39.51
C GLN A 39 24.19 11.59 -40.21
N ARG A 40 23.21 10.77 -39.78
CA ARG A 40 21.85 10.81 -40.31
C ARG A 40 21.12 12.12 -39.98
N TRP A 41 21.38 12.72 -38.83
CA TRP A 41 20.81 14.02 -38.48
C TRP A 41 21.43 15.17 -39.27
N THR A 42 22.69 15.06 -39.68
CA THR A 42 23.45 16.15 -40.32
C THR A 42 23.73 15.95 -41.82
N ALA A 43 23.18 14.90 -42.44
CA ALA A 43 23.49 14.51 -43.83
C ALA A 43 23.19 15.62 -44.86
N ASP A 44 22.10 16.36 -44.68
CA ASP A 44 21.63 17.39 -45.62
C ASP A 44 22.04 18.82 -45.21
N LYS A 45 23.11 18.99 -44.42
CA LYS A 45 23.60 20.28 -43.85
C LYS A 45 22.61 21.02 -42.93
N ALA A 46 21.38 20.52 -42.78
CA ALA A 46 20.38 20.98 -41.82
C ALA A 46 19.87 19.81 -40.98
N VAL A 47 19.60 20.04 -39.69
CA VAL A 47 19.14 19.00 -38.76
C VAL A 47 17.72 18.57 -39.11
N SER A 48 17.55 17.33 -39.57
CA SER A 48 16.27 16.83 -40.07
C SER A 48 15.34 16.35 -38.95
N ALA A 49 14.05 16.67 -39.08
CA ALA A 49 12.99 16.16 -38.20
C ALA A 49 12.83 14.64 -38.33
N ASP A 50 12.27 14.00 -37.30
CA ASP A 50 11.90 12.59 -37.39
C ASP A 50 10.73 12.44 -38.36
N GLN A 51 10.98 11.83 -39.52
CA GLN A 51 9.95 11.57 -40.52
C GLN A 51 9.15 10.28 -40.24
N ARG A 52 9.58 9.43 -39.29
CA ARG A 52 8.88 8.18 -38.93
C ARG A 52 7.38 8.34 -38.57
N PRO A 53 6.91 9.48 -38.05
CA PRO A 53 5.47 9.75 -37.84
C PRO A 53 4.72 10.14 -39.11
N VAL A 54 5.42 10.69 -40.11
CA VAL A 54 4.83 11.29 -41.31
C VAL A 54 4.84 10.31 -42.49
N VAL A 55 5.71 9.29 -42.45
CA VAL A 55 5.76 8.27 -43.49
C VAL A 55 4.45 7.46 -43.50
N PRO A 56 3.71 7.41 -44.62
CA PRO A 56 2.55 6.54 -44.76
C PRO A 56 3.01 5.09 -44.66
N ARG A 57 2.55 4.39 -43.62
CA ARG A 57 2.83 2.97 -43.44
C ARG A 57 1.72 2.14 -44.09
N PRO A 58 2.04 1.06 -44.81
CA PRO A 58 1.02 0.16 -45.31
C PRO A 58 0.21 -0.40 -44.13
N ALA A 59 -1.10 -0.59 -44.34
CA ALA A 59 -1.94 -1.22 -43.34
C ALA A 59 -1.39 -2.62 -43.03
N PRO A 60 -1.32 -3.01 -41.75
CA PRO A 60 -0.77 -4.31 -41.39
C PRO A 60 -1.71 -5.41 -41.91
N THR A 61 -1.14 -6.50 -42.41
CA THR A 61 -1.86 -7.61 -43.06
C THR A 61 -2.87 -8.31 -42.14
N ASN A 62 -2.71 -8.18 -40.82
CA ASN A 62 -3.59 -8.74 -39.79
C ASN A 62 -4.70 -7.76 -39.33
N LYS A 63 -4.89 -6.64 -40.03
CA LYS A 63 -5.97 -5.71 -39.75
C LYS A 63 -7.29 -6.33 -40.20
N LEU A 64 -8.26 -6.44 -39.29
CA LEU A 64 -9.60 -6.92 -39.64
C LEU A 64 -10.20 -6.05 -40.74
N SER A 65 -10.89 -6.70 -41.68
CA SER A 65 -11.69 -6.04 -42.70
C SER A 65 -12.89 -5.33 -42.07
N GLU A 66 -13.54 -4.43 -42.82
CA GLU A 66 -14.72 -3.74 -42.30
C GLU A 66 -15.90 -4.71 -42.14
N GLU A 67 -15.99 -5.75 -42.98
CA GLU A 67 -16.97 -6.82 -42.87
C GLU A 67 -16.81 -7.62 -41.57
N GLU A 68 -15.58 -8.00 -41.22
CA GLU A 68 -15.28 -8.72 -39.98
C GLU A 68 -15.56 -7.85 -38.74
N ARG A 69 -15.24 -6.56 -38.82
CA ARG A 69 -15.57 -5.57 -37.77
C ARG A 69 -17.07 -5.45 -37.59
N GLN A 70 -17.83 -5.38 -38.68
CA GLN A 70 -19.29 -5.31 -38.63
C GLN A 70 -19.91 -6.61 -38.12
N ALA A 71 -19.30 -7.77 -38.36
CA ALA A 71 -19.71 -9.04 -37.78
C ALA A 71 -19.55 -9.06 -36.24
N VAL A 72 -18.42 -8.56 -35.73
CA VAL A 72 -18.19 -8.39 -34.28
C VAL A 72 -19.23 -7.47 -33.64
N ILE A 73 -19.53 -6.34 -34.27
CA ILE A 73 -20.54 -5.38 -33.78
C ILE A 73 -21.93 -6.01 -33.78
N SER A 74 -22.29 -6.68 -34.88
CA SER A 74 -23.60 -7.32 -35.02
C SER A 74 -23.80 -8.38 -33.95
N LEU A 75 -22.78 -9.23 -33.70
CA LEU A 75 -22.81 -10.24 -32.65
C LEU A 75 -22.99 -9.61 -31.26
N CYS A 76 -22.20 -8.58 -30.91
CA CYS A 76 -22.29 -7.93 -29.60
C CYS A 76 -23.66 -7.27 -29.35
N ASN A 77 -24.36 -6.85 -30.40
CA ASN A 77 -25.67 -6.19 -30.30
C ASN A 77 -26.86 -7.17 -30.35
N GLN A 78 -26.63 -8.48 -30.49
CA GLN A 78 -27.69 -9.49 -30.38
C GLN A 78 -28.32 -9.48 -28.98
N LYS A 79 -29.58 -9.90 -28.88
CA LYS A 79 -30.37 -9.81 -27.64
C LYS A 79 -29.73 -10.60 -26.49
N GLU A 80 -29.07 -11.69 -26.83
CA GLU A 80 -28.38 -12.63 -25.95
C GLU A 80 -27.05 -12.07 -25.43
N TYR A 81 -26.39 -11.22 -26.22
CA TYR A 81 -25.04 -10.72 -25.92
C TYR A 81 -24.96 -9.23 -25.56
N ARG A 82 -25.99 -8.43 -25.84
CA ARG A 82 -26.02 -6.98 -25.60
C ARG A 82 -25.73 -6.55 -24.15
N SER A 83 -25.93 -7.45 -23.20
CA SER A 83 -25.66 -7.22 -21.77
C SER A 83 -24.50 -8.05 -21.22
N CYS A 84 -23.78 -8.79 -22.08
CA CYS A 84 -22.70 -9.71 -21.73
C CYS A 84 -21.33 -9.09 -22.03
N PRO A 85 -20.31 -9.27 -21.17
CA PRO A 85 -18.98 -8.67 -21.40
C PRO A 85 -18.32 -9.33 -22.62
N PRO A 86 -17.49 -8.61 -23.40
CA PRO A 86 -16.77 -9.20 -24.54
C PRO A 86 -16.01 -10.49 -24.21
N ALA A 87 -15.46 -10.60 -23.00
CA ALA A 87 -14.82 -11.84 -22.50
C ALA A 87 -15.77 -13.05 -22.53
N PHE A 88 -17.02 -12.85 -22.08
CA PHE A 88 -18.05 -13.89 -22.11
C PHE A 88 -18.46 -14.24 -23.54
N ILE A 89 -18.67 -13.22 -24.38
CA ILE A 89 -19.10 -13.42 -25.79
C ILE A 89 -18.04 -14.23 -26.54
N VAL A 90 -16.76 -13.91 -26.37
CA VAL A 90 -15.65 -14.64 -27.01
C VAL A 90 -15.59 -16.08 -26.50
N ALA A 91 -15.71 -16.32 -25.19
CA ALA A 91 -15.71 -17.67 -24.63
C ALA A 91 -16.88 -18.51 -25.17
N ASP A 92 -18.10 -17.97 -25.18
CA ASP A 92 -19.28 -18.67 -25.66
C ASP A 92 -19.23 -18.95 -27.17
N GLN A 93 -18.65 -18.05 -27.99
CA GLN A 93 -18.42 -18.33 -29.40
C GLN A 93 -17.38 -19.43 -29.62
N LEU A 94 -16.30 -19.45 -28.82
CA LEU A 94 -15.28 -20.50 -28.87
C LEU A 94 -15.88 -21.87 -28.51
N ASP A 95 -16.74 -21.93 -27.50
CA ASP A 95 -17.46 -23.15 -27.11
C ASP A 95 -18.39 -23.65 -28.23
N GLN A 96 -18.91 -22.74 -29.05
CA GLN A 96 -19.71 -23.04 -30.25
C GLN A 96 -18.87 -23.29 -31.52
N GLY A 97 -17.54 -23.34 -31.40
CA GLY A 97 -16.61 -23.59 -32.51
C GLY A 97 -16.44 -22.42 -33.48
N ARG A 98 -16.80 -21.19 -33.08
CA ARG A 98 -16.70 -19.98 -33.90
C ARG A 98 -15.66 -19.02 -33.33
N TYR A 99 -14.84 -18.44 -34.20
CA TYR A 99 -13.86 -17.43 -33.81
C TYR A 99 -13.91 -16.23 -34.75
N LEU A 100 -14.24 -15.06 -34.21
CA LEU A 100 -14.23 -13.80 -34.95
C LEU A 100 -12.96 -13.00 -34.66
N ALA A 101 -12.61 -12.83 -33.39
CA ALA A 101 -11.42 -12.09 -32.96
C ALA A 101 -11.13 -12.31 -31.47
N SER A 102 -9.95 -11.83 -31.03
CA SER A 102 -9.58 -11.81 -29.61
C SER A 102 -10.46 -10.85 -28.79
N GLU A 103 -10.54 -11.07 -27.47
CA GLU A 103 -11.22 -10.17 -26.53
C GLU A 103 -10.73 -8.71 -26.66
N SER A 104 -9.42 -8.51 -26.78
CA SER A 104 -8.83 -7.18 -26.95
C SER A 104 -9.31 -6.48 -28.24
N THR A 105 -9.55 -7.25 -29.30
CA THR A 105 -10.08 -6.75 -30.56
C THR A 105 -11.55 -6.36 -30.41
N PHE A 106 -12.38 -7.16 -29.74
CA PHE A 106 -13.77 -6.82 -29.46
C PHE A 106 -13.87 -5.48 -28.70
N TYR A 107 -13.09 -5.30 -27.63
CA TYR A 107 -13.08 -4.02 -26.91
C TYR A 107 -12.63 -2.85 -27.77
N ARG A 108 -11.62 -3.06 -28.64
CA ARG A 108 -11.15 -2.00 -29.55
C ARG A 108 -12.26 -1.59 -30.53
N VAL A 109 -12.91 -2.55 -31.19
CA VAL A 109 -14.00 -2.28 -32.15
C VAL A 109 -15.18 -1.60 -31.46
N LEU A 110 -15.57 -2.06 -30.26
CA LEU A 110 -16.66 -1.44 -29.51
C LEU A 110 -16.32 -0.03 -29.02
N ARG A 111 -15.06 0.25 -28.62
CA ARG A 111 -14.62 1.60 -28.23
C ARG A 111 -14.66 2.58 -29.39
N GLU A 112 -14.28 2.15 -30.59
CA GLU A 112 -14.34 3.00 -31.80
C GLU A 112 -15.78 3.41 -32.17
N ARG A 113 -16.80 2.63 -31.75
CA ARG A 113 -18.23 2.92 -31.94
C ARG A 113 -18.92 3.45 -30.69
N ASP A 114 -18.15 3.82 -29.66
CA ASP A 114 -18.64 4.28 -28.35
C ASP A 114 -19.64 3.33 -27.67
N GLN A 115 -19.49 2.01 -27.84
CA GLN A 115 -20.39 0.99 -27.26
C GLN A 115 -19.86 0.37 -25.96
N VAL A 116 -18.77 0.91 -25.40
CA VAL A 116 -18.19 0.46 -24.12
C VAL A 116 -18.58 1.42 -23.00
N HIS A 117 -19.82 1.28 -22.53
CA HIS A 117 -20.30 2.06 -21.39
C HIS A 117 -20.20 1.29 -20.07
N PRO A 118 -19.99 2.00 -18.94
CA PRO A 118 -20.09 1.40 -17.61
C PRO A 118 -21.45 0.73 -17.42
N ARG A 119 -21.44 -0.51 -16.94
CA ARG A 119 -22.68 -1.23 -16.63
C ARG A 119 -23.13 -0.91 -15.22
N GLY A 120 -24.33 -0.37 -15.08
CA GLY A 120 -24.98 -0.10 -13.79
C GLY A 120 -24.74 1.31 -13.25
N ARG A 121 -25.33 1.59 -12.07
CA ARG A 121 -25.23 2.88 -11.36
C ARG A 121 -23.88 3.08 -10.66
N GLN A 122 -22.80 2.49 -11.18
CA GLN A 122 -21.49 2.59 -10.53
C GLN A 122 -20.85 3.93 -10.88
N LYS A 123 -20.60 4.75 -9.86
CA LYS A 123 -19.92 6.04 -10.02
C LYS A 123 -18.55 5.84 -10.66
N ALA A 124 -18.17 6.74 -11.56
CA ALA A 124 -16.83 6.77 -12.12
C ALA A 124 -15.78 6.75 -10.99
N PRO A 125 -14.69 5.98 -11.13
CA PRO A 125 -13.62 5.95 -10.13
C PRO A 125 -13.04 7.36 -9.96
N GLN A 126 -13.29 7.96 -8.79
CA GLN A 126 -12.70 9.24 -8.43
C GLN A 126 -11.24 9.05 -8.02
N SER A 127 -10.39 10.02 -8.38
CA SER A 127 -9.01 10.09 -7.88
C SER A 127 -9.03 10.09 -6.35
N LYS A 128 -8.57 9.00 -5.74
CA LYS A 128 -8.45 8.90 -4.28
C LYS A 128 -7.29 9.81 -3.86
N ARG A 129 -7.52 10.67 -2.86
CA ARG A 129 -6.46 11.45 -2.20
C ARG A 129 -5.31 10.50 -1.83
N ARG A 130 -4.05 10.91 -2.07
CA ARG A 130 -2.88 10.12 -1.64
C ARG A 130 -2.96 9.90 -0.12
N ALA A 131 -2.67 8.68 0.33
CA ALA A 131 -2.69 8.36 1.75
C ALA A 131 -1.63 9.22 2.46
N THR A 132 -1.95 9.76 3.63
CA THR A 132 -0.91 10.36 4.48
C THR A 132 -0.03 9.23 4.99
N THR A 133 1.22 9.22 4.57
CA THR A 133 2.19 8.20 4.99
C THR A 133 3.04 8.77 6.11
N HIS A 134 2.78 8.32 7.34
CA HIS A 134 3.69 8.55 8.45
C HIS A 134 4.68 7.39 8.57
N LYS A 135 5.91 7.71 8.95
CA LYS A 135 7.03 6.78 9.10
C LYS A 135 7.52 6.84 10.53
N ALA A 136 7.72 5.69 11.16
CA ALA A 136 8.34 5.56 12.48
C ALA A 136 9.64 4.75 12.36
N THR A 137 10.73 5.29 12.87
CA THR A 137 12.04 4.63 13.00
C THR A 137 12.27 4.10 14.41
N GLU A 138 11.48 4.57 15.38
CA GLU A 138 11.62 4.23 16.79
C GLU A 138 10.25 4.10 17.47
N PRO A 139 10.20 3.47 18.67
CA PRO A 139 8.99 3.42 19.47
C PRO A 139 8.50 4.82 19.87
N ASN A 140 7.19 4.99 19.95
CA ASN A 140 6.48 6.21 20.36
C ASN A 140 6.61 7.41 19.41
N GLN A 141 6.85 7.16 18.13
CA GLN A 141 6.77 8.19 17.08
C GLN A 141 5.42 8.16 16.34
N LEU A 142 4.79 6.99 16.24
CA LEU A 142 3.54 6.80 15.53
C LEU A 142 2.69 5.76 16.24
N TRP A 143 1.55 6.20 16.74
CA TRP A 143 0.52 5.34 17.32
C TRP A 143 -0.66 5.21 16.37
N SER A 144 -1.30 4.05 16.37
CA SER A 144 -2.57 3.79 15.69
C SER A 144 -3.56 3.37 16.75
N TRP A 145 -4.78 3.89 16.69
CA TRP A 145 -5.82 3.49 17.65
C TRP A 145 -7.17 3.33 16.99
N ASP A 146 -8.01 2.53 17.63
CA ASP A 146 -9.35 2.24 17.15
C ASP A 146 -10.23 1.70 18.29
N ILE A 147 -11.54 1.69 18.04
CA ILE A 147 -12.57 1.23 18.96
C ILE A 147 -13.26 0.00 18.36
N SER A 148 -13.38 -1.07 19.15
CA SER A 148 -14.17 -2.24 18.78
C SER A 148 -15.13 -2.59 19.90
N TRP A 149 -16.25 -3.21 19.53
CA TRP A 149 -17.20 -3.72 20.51
C TRP A 149 -16.73 -5.05 21.11
N LEU A 150 -17.04 -5.22 22.39
CA LEU A 150 -16.99 -6.48 23.13
C LEU A 150 -18.42 -6.90 23.48
N PRO A 151 -18.73 -8.20 23.43
CA PRO A 151 -20.06 -8.69 23.76
C PRO A 151 -20.38 -8.44 25.24
N GLY A 152 -21.49 -7.76 25.52
CA GLY A 152 -21.95 -7.47 26.87
C GLY A 152 -22.69 -8.64 27.53
N PRO A 153 -23.37 -8.40 28.67
CA PRO A 153 -24.02 -9.46 29.46
C PRO A 153 -25.25 -10.06 28.79
N ALA A 154 -25.87 -9.32 27.86
CA ALA A 154 -27.04 -9.75 27.13
C ALA A 154 -26.86 -9.50 25.63
N LYS A 155 -27.58 -10.27 24.82
CA LYS A 155 -27.56 -10.13 23.36
C LYS A 155 -28.04 -8.73 22.98
N GLY A 156 -27.22 -8.02 22.20
CA GLY A 156 -27.49 -6.64 21.77
C GLY A 156 -26.92 -5.56 22.72
N THR A 157 -26.37 -5.95 23.87
CA THR A 157 -25.59 -5.06 24.74
C THR A 157 -24.11 -5.22 24.43
N TRP A 158 -23.38 -4.11 24.43
CA TRP A 158 -21.96 -4.08 24.08
C TRP A 158 -21.18 -3.23 25.07
N PHE A 159 -19.92 -3.60 25.27
CA PHE A 159 -18.91 -2.71 25.83
C PHE A 159 -17.99 -2.22 24.71
N TYR A 160 -17.35 -1.09 24.94
CA TYR A 160 -16.52 -0.42 23.94
C TYR A 160 -15.07 -0.52 24.37
N LEU A 161 -14.29 -1.29 23.60
CA LEU A 161 -12.87 -1.49 23.81
C LEU A 161 -12.07 -0.52 22.96
N TYR A 162 -11.35 0.35 23.64
CA TYR A 162 -10.40 1.28 23.07
C TYR A 162 -9.03 0.63 23.10
N LEU A 163 -8.37 0.47 21.95
CA LEU A 163 -7.00 -0.03 21.88
C LEU A 163 -6.11 0.94 21.11
N MET A 164 -4.89 1.12 21.62
CA MET A 164 -3.87 1.96 21.00
C MET A 164 -2.57 1.17 20.91
N LEU A 165 -2.00 1.16 19.71
CA LEU A 165 -0.84 0.38 19.32
C LEU A 165 0.26 1.31 18.83
N ASP A 166 1.49 1.06 19.28
CA ASP A 166 2.69 1.61 18.65
C ASP A 166 2.98 0.89 17.33
N VAL A 167 2.98 1.64 16.22
CA VAL A 167 3.11 1.10 14.85
C VAL A 167 4.47 0.42 14.63
N TYR A 168 5.53 0.99 15.21
CA TYR A 168 6.90 0.50 15.05
C TYR A 168 7.11 -0.86 15.75
N SER A 169 6.76 -0.94 17.03
CA SER A 169 7.00 -2.10 17.88
C SER A 169 5.84 -3.09 17.95
N ARG A 170 4.67 -2.72 17.42
CA ARG A 170 3.41 -3.45 17.59
C ARG A 170 2.97 -3.58 19.05
N LYS A 171 3.52 -2.81 19.98
CA LYS A 171 3.15 -2.87 21.39
C LYS A 171 1.81 -2.18 21.59
N ILE A 172 0.90 -2.78 22.36
CA ILE A 172 -0.29 -2.09 22.86
C ILE A 172 0.17 -1.15 23.97
N VAL A 173 0.02 0.15 23.75
CA VAL A 173 0.41 1.23 24.68
C VAL A 173 -0.78 1.73 25.50
N GLY A 174 -1.99 1.69 24.92
CA GLY A 174 -3.24 2.08 25.56
C GLY A 174 -4.30 0.99 25.45
N HIS A 175 -5.04 0.76 26.53
CA HIS A 175 -6.28 -0.02 26.50
C HIS A 175 -7.25 0.50 27.56
N GLU A 176 -8.53 0.62 27.20
CA GLU A 176 -9.62 0.96 28.12
C GLU A 176 -10.92 0.29 27.66
N VAL A 177 -11.83 0.04 28.60
CA VAL A 177 -13.18 -0.48 28.30
C VAL A 177 -14.23 0.43 28.94
N TYR A 178 -15.18 0.88 28.12
CA TYR A 178 -16.23 1.81 28.49
C TYR A 178 -17.63 1.31 28.11
N HIS A 179 -18.67 1.97 28.65
CA HIS A 179 -20.07 1.72 28.34
C HIS A 179 -20.56 2.45 27.07
N GLY A 180 -19.77 3.36 26.53
CA GLY A 180 -20.12 4.16 25.37
C GLY A 180 -18.90 4.74 24.66
N GLU A 181 -19.17 5.48 23.59
CA GLU A 181 -18.18 6.15 22.77
C GLU A 181 -18.36 7.68 22.85
N THR A 182 -17.45 8.39 23.51
CA THR A 182 -17.46 9.87 23.56
C THR A 182 -16.07 10.47 23.39
N GLY A 183 -16.01 11.76 23.07
CA GLY A 183 -14.76 12.51 22.94
C GLY A 183 -14.02 12.68 24.27
N GLU A 184 -14.75 12.80 25.38
CA GLU A 184 -14.18 12.86 26.73
C GLU A 184 -13.50 11.54 27.10
N LEU A 185 -14.16 10.41 26.82
CA LEU A 185 -13.57 9.08 27.04
C LEU A 185 -12.32 8.86 26.18
N ALA A 186 -12.33 9.34 24.93
CA ALA A 186 -11.16 9.31 24.07
C ALA A 186 -10.02 10.19 24.61
N SER A 187 -10.34 11.35 25.20
CA SER A 187 -9.38 12.27 25.82
C SER A 187 -8.71 11.66 27.05
N ASP A 188 -9.50 11.08 27.96
CA ASP A 188 -8.99 10.35 29.12
C ASP A 188 -8.10 9.17 28.69
N PHE A 189 -8.52 8.48 27.63
CA PHE A 189 -7.81 7.33 27.10
C PHE A 189 -6.41 7.70 26.58
N ILE A 190 -6.30 8.74 25.74
CA ILE A 190 -5.00 9.18 25.22
C ILE A 190 -4.11 9.72 26.33
N GLU A 191 -4.66 10.47 27.28
CA GLU A 191 -3.90 11.02 28.40
C GLU A 191 -3.28 9.90 29.25
N LYS A 192 -4.06 8.87 29.60
CA LYS A 192 -3.53 7.70 30.32
C LYS A 192 -2.43 6.98 29.55
N ALA A 193 -2.58 6.81 28.23
CA ALA A 193 -1.56 6.17 27.40
C ALA A 193 -0.27 7.02 27.34
N TYR A 194 -0.41 8.34 27.19
CA TYR A 194 0.67 9.31 27.16
C TYR A 194 1.52 9.25 28.44
N TRP A 195 0.88 9.27 29.60
CA TRP A 195 1.56 9.14 30.89
C TRP A 195 2.21 7.77 31.08
N ARG A 196 1.51 6.69 30.74
CA ARG A 196 2.03 5.32 30.87
C ARG A 196 3.30 5.09 30.05
N GLU A 197 3.41 5.70 28.87
CA GLU A 197 4.60 5.61 28.01
C GLU A 197 5.65 6.69 28.31
N HIS A 198 5.45 7.46 29.39
CA HIS A 198 6.36 8.47 29.92
C HIS A 198 6.70 9.55 28.87
N LEU A 199 5.72 9.90 28.03
CA LEU A 199 5.94 10.80 26.89
C LEU A 199 6.22 12.24 27.31
N ALA A 200 5.73 12.69 28.46
CA ALA A 200 6.02 14.01 29.01
C ALA A 200 7.54 14.27 29.21
N THR A 201 8.31 13.20 29.41
CA THR A 201 9.77 13.28 29.60
C THR A 201 10.56 13.10 28.30
N LYS A 202 9.88 12.90 27.17
CA LYS A 202 10.50 12.64 25.88
C LYS A 202 10.26 13.81 24.95
N GLU A 203 11.34 14.44 24.49
CA GLU A 203 11.31 15.50 23.47
C GLU A 203 11.19 14.90 22.06
N LYS A 204 10.14 14.09 21.82
CA LYS A 204 9.92 13.47 20.50
C LYS A 204 8.48 13.70 20.03
N PRO A 205 8.28 14.13 18.77
CA PRO A 205 6.95 14.31 18.23
C PRO A 205 6.25 12.95 18.10
N LEU A 206 5.01 12.88 18.60
CA LEU A 206 4.14 11.73 18.44
C LEU A 206 3.05 12.07 17.42
N VAL A 207 2.87 11.19 16.44
CA VAL A 207 1.68 11.20 15.58
C VAL A 207 0.70 10.16 16.08
N LEU A 208 -0.57 10.54 16.24
CA LEU A 208 -1.66 9.63 16.53
C LEU A 208 -2.54 9.45 15.30
N HIS A 209 -2.59 8.23 14.78
CA HIS A 209 -3.44 7.85 13.65
C HIS A 209 -4.75 7.20 14.08
N SER A 210 -5.86 7.70 13.55
CA SER A 210 -7.22 7.20 13.81
C SER A 210 -8.02 7.01 12.52
N ASP A 211 -9.07 6.19 12.61
CA ASP A 211 -10.14 6.24 11.61
C ASP A 211 -11.05 7.49 11.80
N ASN A 212 -12.12 7.59 11.02
CA ASN A 212 -13.03 8.73 10.97
C ASN A 212 -14.25 8.60 11.90
N GLY A 213 -14.14 7.81 12.97
CA GLY A 213 -15.20 7.58 13.96
C GLY A 213 -15.63 8.86 14.69
N SER A 214 -16.83 8.85 15.28
CA SER A 214 -17.38 10.03 15.97
C SER A 214 -16.47 10.53 17.11
N PRO A 215 -15.97 9.66 18.03
CA PRO A 215 -15.06 10.11 19.09
C PRO A 215 -13.74 10.69 18.58
N MET A 216 -13.23 10.16 17.46
CA MET A 216 -11.98 10.59 16.83
C MET A 216 -12.07 11.99 16.19
N LYS A 217 -13.30 12.49 15.98
CA LYS A 217 -13.58 13.81 15.42
C LYS A 217 -14.10 14.82 16.44
N ALA A 218 -14.29 14.40 17.69
CA ALA A 218 -14.77 15.29 18.73
C ALA A 218 -13.76 16.43 18.96
N SER A 219 -14.27 17.66 19.14
CA SER A 219 -13.43 18.82 19.43
C SER A 219 -12.66 18.65 20.74
N THR A 220 -13.31 18.10 21.76
CA THR A 220 -12.70 17.80 23.07
C THR A 220 -11.48 16.90 22.95
N PHE A 221 -11.57 15.86 22.11
CA PHE A 221 -10.45 14.98 21.83
C PHE A 221 -9.33 15.69 21.07
N LEU A 222 -9.68 16.48 20.05
CA LEU A 222 -8.70 17.22 19.26
C LEU A 222 -7.93 18.26 20.09
N GLU A 223 -8.63 18.99 20.96
CA GLU A 223 -8.03 19.93 21.93
C GLU A 223 -7.04 19.22 22.84
N LYS A 224 -7.42 18.07 23.42
CA LYS A 224 -6.53 17.27 24.26
C LYS A 224 -5.26 16.82 23.53
N LEU A 225 -5.36 16.46 22.24
CA LEU A 225 -4.18 16.10 21.45
C LEU A 225 -3.21 17.28 21.33
N TYR A 226 -3.72 18.48 21.06
CA TYR A 226 -2.88 19.69 20.98
C TYR A 226 -2.26 20.04 22.33
N ASP A 227 -2.99 19.92 23.43
CA ASP A 227 -2.47 20.15 24.79
C ASP A 227 -1.30 19.22 25.12
N LEU A 228 -1.35 17.97 24.64
CA LEU A 228 -0.29 16.97 24.83
C LEU A 228 0.84 17.06 23.78
N GLY A 229 0.75 18.00 22.82
CA GLY A 229 1.71 18.14 21.72
C GLY A 229 1.68 16.99 20.71
N ILE A 230 0.55 16.27 20.61
CA ILE A 230 0.37 15.11 19.72
C ILE A 230 -0.20 15.59 18.38
N THR A 231 0.41 15.17 17.28
CA THR A 231 -0.08 15.50 15.93
C THR A 231 -1.17 14.51 15.50
N PRO A 232 -2.42 14.96 15.26
CA PRO A 232 -3.48 14.09 14.77
C PRO A 232 -3.29 13.70 13.31
N SER A 233 -3.62 12.46 12.97
CA SER A 233 -3.65 11.93 11.61
C SER A 233 -4.89 11.07 11.42
N ASN A 234 -5.67 11.30 10.36
CA ASN A 234 -6.91 10.56 10.12
C ASN A 234 -6.85 9.79 8.80
N SER A 235 -7.50 8.63 8.79
CA SER A 235 -7.73 7.83 7.57
C SER A 235 -8.46 8.65 6.51
N ARG A 236 -8.38 8.23 5.25
CA ARG A 236 -9.22 8.84 4.21
C ARG A 236 -10.68 8.42 4.40
N PRO A 237 -11.64 9.31 4.10
CA PRO A 237 -13.04 8.94 4.11
C PRO A 237 -13.30 7.69 3.25
N ARG A 238 -13.92 6.66 3.85
CA ARG A 238 -14.35 5.41 3.19
C ARG A 238 -13.20 4.51 2.69
N VAL A 239 -12.07 4.48 3.41
CA VAL A 239 -10.96 3.54 3.15
C VAL A 239 -10.55 2.83 4.45
N SER A 240 -11.06 1.61 4.71
CA SER A 240 -10.72 0.89 5.96
C SER A 240 -9.25 0.45 6.00
N ASN A 241 -8.62 0.24 4.84
CA ASN A 241 -7.21 -0.17 4.75
C ASN A 241 -6.21 0.82 5.36
N ASP A 242 -6.59 2.07 5.63
CA ASP A 242 -5.67 3.08 6.16
C ASP A 242 -5.36 2.85 7.67
N ASN A 243 -6.12 2.00 8.38
CA ASN A 243 -5.91 1.61 9.80
C ASN A 243 -5.56 0.11 9.99
N ALA A 244 -4.85 -0.49 9.03
CA ALA A 244 -4.57 -1.94 8.98
C ALA A 244 -3.89 -2.51 10.25
N TYR A 245 -3.17 -1.67 11.00
CA TYR A 245 -2.50 -2.04 12.25
C TYR A 245 -3.49 -2.38 13.36
N SER A 246 -4.47 -1.49 13.59
CA SER A 246 -5.53 -1.69 14.58
C SER A 246 -6.46 -2.83 14.18
N GLU A 247 -6.81 -2.94 12.90
CA GLU A 247 -7.61 -4.07 12.38
C GLU A 247 -6.92 -5.43 12.65
N SER A 248 -5.62 -5.52 12.37
CA SER A 248 -4.83 -6.73 12.63
C SER A 248 -4.76 -7.07 14.12
N LEU A 249 -4.65 -6.06 14.98
CA LEU A 249 -4.69 -6.23 16.43
C LEU A 249 -6.04 -6.78 16.89
N PHE A 250 -7.16 -6.20 16.44
CA PHE A 250 -8.49 -6.70 16.80
C PHE A 250 -8.77 -8.11 16.29
N LYS A 251 -8.27 -8.45 15.10
CA LYS A 251 -8.31 -9.82 14.61
C LYS A 251 -7.58 -10.75 15.56
N THR A 252 -6.37 -10.38 15.98
CA THR A 252 -5.59 -11.18 16.94
C THR A 252 -6.34 -11.37 18.26
N LEU A 253 -7.01 -10.31 18.74
CA LEU A 253 -7.81 -10.35 19.96
C LEU A 253 -9.03 -11.30 19.84
N LYS A 254 -9.81 -11.18 18.77
CA LYS A 254 -11.08 -11.91 18.59
C LYS A 254 -10.88 -13.39 18.25
N PHE A 255 -9.79 -13.73 17.56
CA PHE A 255 -9.51 -15.11 17.14
C PHE A 255 -8.63 -15.89 18.12
N ARG A 256 -8.21 -15.27 19.23
CA ARG A 256 -7.43 -15.95 20.27
C ARG A 256 -8.31 -16.96 21.02
N PRO A 257 -7.79 -18.18 21.31
CA PRO A 257 -8.43 -19.09 22.26
C PRO A 257 -8.71 -18.39 23.61
N GLY A 258 -9.94 -18.54 24.10
CA GLY A 258 -10.40 -17.90 25.34
C GLY A 258 -10.99 -16.49 25.17
N PHE A 259 -11.24 -16.03 23.94
CA PHE A 259 -12.12 -14.88 23.71
C PHE A 259 -13.56 -15.20 24.18
N PRO A 260 -14.18 -14.39 25.05
CA PRO A 260 -15.51 -14.69 25.61
C PRO A 260 -16.63 -14.47 24.59
N THR A 261 -16.87 -15.46 23.73
CA THR A 261 -17.90 -15.41 22.69
C THR A 261 -19.32 -15.29 23.26
N ASN A 262 -19.53 -15.77 24.49
CA ASN A 262 -20.82 -15.70 25.18
C ASN A 262 -21.05 -14.38 25.92
N GLY A 263 -20.13 -13.41 25.80
CA GLY A 263 -20.24 -12.12 26.49
C GLY A 263 -19.53 -12.05 27.83
N PHE A 264 -19.36 -10.81 28.29
CA PHE A 264 -18.88 -10.47 29.62
C PHE A 264 -20.05 -10.11 30.53
N ARG A 265 -20.09 -10.60 31.77
CA ARG A 265 -21.21 -10.31 32.68
C ARG A 265 -21.17 -8.87 33.18
N THR A 266 -19.97 -8.35 33.41
CA THR A 266 -19.76 -6.97 33.85
C THR A 266 -18.62 -6.31 33.09
N ILE A 267 -18.55 -4.98 33.14
CA ILE A 267 -17.47 -4.23 32.52
C ILE A 267 -16.12 -4.51 33.21
N GLU A 268 -16.13 -4.84 34.51
CA GLU A 268 -14.94 -5.23 35.27
C GLU A 268 -14.37 -6.57 34.78
N GLU A 269 -15.22 -7.55 34.49
CA GLU A 269 -14.79 -8.80 33.87
C GLU A 269 -14.13 -8.53 32.50
N ALA A 270 -14.74 -7.67 31.68
CA ALA A 270 -14.18 -7.26 30.40
C ALA A 270 -12.81 -6.57 30.55
N ARG A 271 -12.70 -5.61 31.48
CA ARG A 271 -11.43 -4.92 31.80
C ARG A 271 -10.36 -5.89 32.25
N LYS A 272 -10.68 -6.82 33.15
CA LYS A 272 -9.75 -7.84 33.66
C LYS A 272 -9.24 -8.74 32.53
N TRP A 273 -10.14 -9.18 31.65
CA TRP A 273 -9.77 -10.01 30.50
C TRP A 273 -8.89 -9.24 29.52
N VAL A 274 -9.26 -7.99 29.17
CA VAL A 274 -8.47 -7.15 28.26
C VAL A 274 -7.09 -6.89 28.83
N LEU A 275 -6.96 -6.59 30.13
CA LEU A 275 -5.67 -6.42 30.78
C LEU A 275 -4.80 -7.67 30.66
N ALA A 276 -5.37 -8.86 30.89
CA ALA A 276 -4.67 -10.13 30.73
C ALA A 276 -4.24 -10.35 29.26
N PHE A 277 -5.11 -10.05 28.31
CA PHE A 277 -4.80 -10.11 26.88
C PHE A 277 -3.64 -9.17 26.52
N VAL A 278 -3.67 -7.92 26.97
CA VAL A 278 -2.63 -6.92 26.67
C VAL A 278 -1.28 -7.34 27.24
N ARG A 279 -1.24 -7.87 28.47
CA ARG A 279 -0.01 -8.40 29.08
C ARG A 279 0.58 -9.54 28.25
N TRP A 280 -0.24 -10.52 27.92
CA TRP A 280 0.16 -11.64 27.07
C TRP A 280 0.64 -11.16 25.69
N TYR A 281 -0.13 -10.30 25.03
CA TYR A 281 0.18 -9.81 23.69
C TYR A 281 1.51 -9.03 23.67
N ASN A 282 1.75 -8.18 24.66
CA ASN A 282 2.98 -7.41 24.71
C ASN A 282 4.20 -8.26 25.08
N THR A 283 4.07 -9.23 25.99
CA THR A 283 5.23 -9.86 26.64
C THR A 283 5.48 -11.32 26.27
N GLU A 284 4.49 -12.02 25.71
CA GLU A 284 4.58 -13.44 25.38
C GLU A 284 4.30 -13.72 23.90
N HIS A 285 3.37 -12.99 23.29
CA HIS A 285 3.01 -13.20 21.89
C HIS A 285 4.19 -12.89 20.96
N ARG A 286 4.67 -13.92 20.26
CA ARG A 286 5.74 -13.81 19.27
C ARG A 286 5.15 -13.34 17.94
N HIS A 287 5.32 -12.06 17.63
CA HIS A 287 4.67 -11.43 16.49
C HIS A 287 5.43 -11.77 15.18
N SER A 288 4.74 -12.33 14.19
CA SER A 288 5.35 -12.79 12.94
C SER A 288 6.03 -11.67 12.15
N ALA A 289 5.40 -10.49 12.06
CA ALA A 289 5.97 -9.31 11.41
C ALA A 289 7.23 -8.74 12.11
N LEU A 290 7.54 -9.22 13.32
CA LEU A 290 8.72 -8.84 14.09
C LEU A 290 9.72 -10.00 14.17
N ASN A 291 9.73 -10.92 13.20
CA ASN A 291 10.57 -12.13 13.24
C ASN A 291 10.42 -12.91 14.56
N TYR A 292 9.20 -12.97 15.09
CA TYR A 292 8.86 -13.68 16.32
C TYR A 292 9.62 -13.20 17.57
N VAL A 293 9.98 -11.92 17.64
CA VAL A 293 10.19 -11.25 18.93
C VAL A 293 8.85 -10.73 19.46
N THR A 294 8.78 -10.48 20.76
CA THR A 294 7.57 -9.92 21.36
C THR A 294 7.50 -8.40 21.12
N PRO A 295 6.29 -7.81 21.07
CA PRO A 295 6.16 -6.37 20.94
C PRO A 295 6.94 -5.59 21.99
N GLN A 296 6.94 -6.04 23.25
CA GLN A 296 7.71 -5.42 24.33
C GLN A 296 9.22 -5.48 24.08
N GLN A 297 9.74 -6.60 23.56
CA GLN A 297 11.16 -6.74 23.22
C GLN A 297 11.58 -5.77 22.12
N ARG A 298 10.75 -5.57 21.09
CA ARG A 298 11.01 -4.55 20.06
C ARG A 298 10.93 -3.14 20.63
N HIS A 299 9.92 -2.87 21.46
CA HIS A 299 9.71 -1.55 22.07
C HIS A 299 10.84 -1.12 23.01
N THR A 300 11.51 -2.08 23.66
CA THR A 300 12.61 -1.81 24.61
C THR A 300 14.00 -1.95 23.99
N GLY A 301 14.10 -2.12 22.67
CA GLY A 301 15.38 -2.24 21.97
C GLY A 301 16.09 -3.59 22.13
N LYS A 302 15.46 -4.60 22.76
CA LYS A 302 16.04 -5.93 22.96
C LYS A 302 15.98 -6.83 21.71
N ALA A 303 15.21 -6.43 20.70
CA ALA A 303 14.99 -7.24 19.50
C ALA A 303 16.28 -7.59 18.76
N ASP A 304 17.19 -6.63 18.60
CA ASP A 304 18.39 -6.81 17.78
C ASP A 304 19.34 -7.84 18.42
N GLN A 305 19.50 -7.80 19.75
CA GLN A 305 20.27 -8.79 20.50
C GLN A 305 19.68 -10.20 20.36
N ILE A 306 18.35 -10.34 20.50
CA ILE A 306 17.66 -11.63 20.38
C ILE A 306 17.81 -12.20 18.96
N LEU A 307 17.68 -11.36 17.94
CA LEU A 307 17.75 -11.77 16.54
C LEU A 307 19.19 -12.12 16.13
N ALA A 308 20.19 -11.38 16.61
CA ALA A 308 21.60 -11.72 16.44
C ALA A 308 21.93 -13.08 17.07
N GLN A 309 21.47 -13.34 18.30
CA GLN A 309 21.67 -14.63 18.97
C GLN A 309 21.02 -15.78 18.19
N ARG A 310 19.78 -15.59 17.69
CA ARG A 310 19.09 -16.61 16.88
C ARG A 310 19.82 -16.88 15.57
N LYS A 311 20.36 -15.84 14.93
CA LYS A 311 21.16 -15.97 13.72
C LYS A 311 22.40 -16.84 13.98
N GLN A 312 23.16 -16.55 15.04
CA GLN A 312 24.34 -17.34 15.42
C GLN A 312 23.99 -18.82 15.65
N VAL A 313 22.87 -19.12 16.32
CA VAL A 313 22.43 -20.51 16.56
C VAL A 313 22.14 -21.25 15.25
N ILE A 314 21.45 -20.62 14.29
CA ILE A 314 21.16 -21.25 12.99
C ILE A 314 22.43 -21.40 12.16
N GLU A 315 23.34 -20.42 12.19
CA GLU A 315 24.62 -20.50 11.49
C GLU A 315 25.49 -21.65 12.02
N ALA A 316 25.57 -21.80 13.34
CA ALA A 316 26.27 -22.92 13.98
C ALA A 316 25.64 -24.27 13.58
N ALA A 317 24.30 -24.38 13.62
CA ALA A 317 23.61 -25.60 13.22
C ALA A 317 23.78 -25.94 11.73
N LYS A 318 23.84 -24.91 10.87
CA LYS A 318 24.12 -25.05 9.43
C LYS A 318 25.55 -25.51 9.17
N ALA A 319 26.52 -24.97 9.92
CA ALA A 319 27.91 -25.41 9.84
C ALA A 319 28.08 -26.87 10.27
N GLU A 320 27.37 -27.31 11.32
CA GLU A 320 27.43 -28.68 11.82
C GLU A 320 26.78 -29.69 10.85
N ASN A 321 25.66 -29.33 10.23
CA ASN A 321 24.91 -30.23 9.35
C ASN A 321 24.48 -29.57 8.02
N PRO A 322 25.42 -29.27 7.11
CA PRO A 322 25.12 -28.49 5.89
C PRO A 322 24.04 -29.12 5.00
N ARG A 323 23.94 -30.45 4.96
CA ARG A 323 22.96 -31.20 4.17
C ARG A 323 21.49 -30.89 4.52
N ARG A 324 21.21 -30.31 5.71
CA ARG A 324 19.85 -29.91 6.11
C ARG A 324 19.40 -28.59 5.47
N TRP A 325 20.30 -27.84 4.84
CA TRP A 325 19.99 -26.57 4.18
C TRP A 325 20.26 -26.66 2.68
N SER A 326 19.26 -26.34 1.87
CA SER A 326 19.39 -26.21 0.41
C SER A 326 19.86 -24.82 -0.03
N GLY A 327 19.90 -23.83 0.88
CA GLY A 327 20.24 -22.44 0.59
C GLY A 327 20.61 -21.65 1.83
N ASP A 328 20.40 -20.33 1.78
CA ASP A 328 20.72 -19.44 2.89
C ASP A 328 19.81 -19.63 4.12
N ILE A 329 20.30 -19.15 5.26
CA ILE A 329 19.54 -19.15 6.50
C ILE A 329 18.39 -18.14 6.41
N ARG A 330 17.39 -18.32 7.28
CA ARG A 330 16.27 -17.38 7.40
C ARG A 330 16.76 -15.94 7.65
N ASN A 331 16.08 -14.97 7.04
CA ASN A 331 16.32 -13.55 7.35
C ASN A 331 15.88 -13.20 8.78
N PHE A 332 16.79 -12.61 9.56
CA PHE A 332 16.57 -12.13 10.92
C PHE A 332 16.56 -10.60 11.03
N SER A 333 16.68 -9.85 9.94
CA SER A 333 16.64 -8.38 9.97
C SER A 333 15.22 -7.86 10.19
N LEU A 334 15.11 -6.77 10.96
CA LEU A 334 13.89 -5.97 11.06
C LEU A 334 14.03 -4.73 10.18
N PRO A 335 12.93 -4.20 9.63
CA PRO A 335 13.00 -2.95 8.88
C PRO A 335 13.45 -1.81 9.80
N GLU A 336 14.30 -0.93 9.26
CA GLU A 336 14.76 0.29 9.96
C GLU A 336 13.60 1.23 10.28
N SER A 337 12.55 1.17 9.47
CA SER A 337 11.37 2.00 9.63
C SER A 337 10.09 1.28 9.25
N VAL A 338 9.01 1.67 9.91
CA VAL A 338 7.67 1.15 9.66
C VAL A 338 6.78 2.30 9.20
N THR A 339 6.11 2.12 8.07
CA THR A 339 5.18 3.10 7.51
C THR A 339 3.74 2.71 7.80
N LEU A 340 2.90 3.70 8.09
CA LEU A 340 1.47 3.51 8.27
C LEU A 340 0.80 2.95 7.00
N ASN A 341 1.10 3.58 5.86
CA ASN A 341 0.59 3.20 4.55
C ASN A 341 1.81 3.03 3.62
N PRO A 342 2.25 1.80 3.30
CA PRO A 342 3.37 1.61 2.40
C PRO A 342 3.01 2.19 1.04
N GLU A 343 3.78 3.16 0.57
CA GLU A 343 3.66 3.63 -0.81
C GLU A 343 4.03 2.45 -1.71
N LYS A 344 3.15 2.07 -2.64
CA LYS A 344 3.55 1.16 -3.70
C LYS A 344 4.74 1.83 -4.38
N ALA A 345 5.90 1.19 -4.33
CA ALA A 345 7.04 1.60 -5.14
C ALA A 345 6.50 1.85 -6.56
N VAL A 346 6.72 3.07 -7.05
CA VAL A 346 6.42 3.39 -8.44
C VAL A 346 7.27 2.40 -9.23
N ASN A 347 6.64 1.39 -9.81
CA ASN A 347 7.30 0.57 -10.81
C ASN A 347 7.68 1.55 -11.93
N CYS A 348 8.94 1.96 -11.94
CA CYS A 348 9.54 2.69 -13.05
C CYS A 348 9.66 1.77 -14.26
#